data_AF-A0A5P1E869-F1
#
_entry.id   AF-A0A5P1E869-F1
#
_cell.length_a   1.000
_cell.length_b   1.000
_cell.length_c   1.000
_cell.angle_alpha   90.00
_cell.angle_beta   90.00
_cell.angle_gamma   90.00
#
_symmetry.space_group_name_H-M   'P 1'
#
loop_
_entity.id
_entity.type
_entity.pdbx_description
1 polymer ?
#
loop_
_entity_poly.entity_id
_entity_poly.type
_entity_poly.pdbx_seq_one_letter_code
_entity_poly.pdbx_strand_id
1 'polypeptide(L)'
;MEKPSYMRFKGSRHFRQRLLLSTLSHRSIIVEEIRSNETPPGLRSYEISLLRLIEKISDDCKVEINETGTKLKYKPGVLMGGRNLVHDCGVGRSIGYFLEPLVVLGLRGKKPLSIRLKAC
;
A
#
# COMPACT_ATOMS: atom_id res chain seq x y z
N MET A 1 -27.20 0.26 -3.20
CA MET A 1 -25.77 0.12 -2.83
C MET A 1 -24.96 0.79 -3.94
N GLU A 2 -24.53 2.04 -3.77
CA GLU A 2 -23.75 2.75 -4.80
C GLU A 2 -22.45 1.99 -5.07
N LYS A 3 -22.13 1.75 -6.35
CA LYS A 3 -20.83 1.20 -6.73
C LYS A 3 -19.75 2.18 -6.24
N PRO A 4 -18.75 1.75 -5.47
CA PRO A 4 -17.68 2.65 -5.05
C PRO A 4 -17.01 3.23 -6.31
N SER A 5 -17.03 4.55 -6.43
CA SER A 5 -16.35 5.25 -7.53
C SER A 5 -14.85 5.14 -7.31
N TYR A 6 -14.15 4.47 -8.23
CA TYR A 6 -12.70 4.31 -8.18
C TYR A 6 -12.03 5.47 -8.93
N MET A 7 -11.10 6.14 -8.25
CA MET A 7 -10.23 7.12 -8.90
C MET A 7 -9.14 6.39 -9.69
N ARG A 8 -8.97 6.73 -10.96
CA ARG A 8 -8.04 6.03 -11.87
C ARG A 8 -6.73 6.80 -12.01
N PHE A 9 -5.63 6.09 -11.96
CA PHE A 9 -4.28 6.60 -12.17
C PHE A 9 -3.52 5.70 -13.13
N LYS A 10 -2.46 6.26 -13.73
CA LYS A 10 -1.53 5.52 -14.60
C LYS A 10 -0.10 5.56 -14.05
N GLY A 11 0.65 4.50 -14.32
CA GLY A 11 2.07 4.35 -14.02
C GLY A 11 2.40 4.16 -12.53
N SER A 12 3.67 3.85 -12.26
CA SER A 12 4.21 3.60 -10.91
C SER A 12 4.70 4.86 -10.18
N ARG A 13 4.70 6.02 -10.85
CA ARG A 13 5.16 7.28 -10.24
C ARG A 13 4.25 7.68 -9.07
N HIS A 14 4.85 8.10 -7.97
CA HIS A 14 4.14 8.49 -6.73
C HIS A 14 3.26 7.38 -6.12
N PHE A 15 3.57 6.10 -6.37
CA PHE A 15 2.79 4.96 -5.88
C PHE A 15 2.53 5.02 -4.36
N ARG A 16 3.57 5.31 -3.57
CA ARG A 16 3.47 5.45 -2.11
C ARG A 16 2.50 6.56 -1.69
N GLN A 17 2.64 7.74 -2.28
CA GLN A 17 1.80 8.89 -1.97
C GLN A 17 0.34 8.64 -2.37
N ARG A 18 0.11 7.99 -3.52
CA ARG A 18 -1.25 7.61 -3.96
C ARG A 18 -1.91 6.65 -2.98
N LEU A 19 -1.19 5.62 -2.51
CA LEU A 19 -1.70 4.70 -1.49
C LEU A 19 -2.00 5.45 -0.19
N LEU A 20 -1.03 6.21 0.32
CA LEU A 20 -1.17 6.99 1.55
C LEU A 20 -2.42 7.89 1.52
N LEU A 21 -2.56 8.71 0.46
CA LEU A 21 -3.70 9.63 0.31
C LEU A 21 -5.02 8.89 0.11
N SER A 22 -5.02 7.77 -0.62
CA SER A 22 -6.18 6.90 -0.76
C SER A 22 -6.64 6.38 0.59
N THR A 23 -5.72 5.89 1.44
CA THR A 23 -6.02 5.43 2.79
C THR A 23 -6.54 6.54 3.68
N LEU A 24 -5.92 7.72 3.67
CA LEU A 24 -6.32 8.86 4.50
C LEU A 24 -7.67 9.48 4.10
N SER A 25 -8.00 9.44 2.80
CA SER A 25 -9.25 9.99 2.26
C SER A 25 -10.37 8.96 2.15
N HIS A 26 -10.11 7.69 2.47
CA HIS A 26 -11.00 6.56 2.26
C HIS A 26 -11.56 6.45 0.82
N ARG A 27 -10.80 6.93 -0.18
CA ARG A 27 -11.18 6.85 -1.60
C ARG A 27 -10.51 5.66 -2.26
N SER A 28 -11.29 4.80 -2.91
CA SER A 28 -10.74 3.65 -3.63
C SER A 28 -10.05 4.09 -4.93
N ILE A 29 -8.93 3.45 -5.26
CA ILE A 29 -8.14 3.80 -6.44
C ILE A 29 -7.87 2.59 -7.34
N ILE A 30 -7.69 2.84 -8.62
CA ILE A 30 -7.16 1.88 -9.59
C ILE A 30 -5.91 2.50 -10.20
N VAL A 31 -4.81 1.76 -10.21
CA VAL A 31 -3.57 2.16 -10.88
C VAL A 31 -3.31 1.20 -12.01
N GLU A 32 -3.30 1.70 -13.24
CA GLU A 32 -3.06 0.93 -14.47
C GLU A 32 -1.69 1.27 -15.07
N GLU A 33 -1.25 0.49 -16.04
CA GLU A 33 -0.01 0.73 -16.78
C GLU A 33 1.24 0.82 -15.89
N ILE A 34 1.28 0.03 -14.80
CA ILE A 34 2.45 -0.04 -13.90
C ILE A 34 3.58 -0.75 -14.64
N ARG A 35 4.53 0.01 -15.20
CA ARG A 35 5.72 -0.50 -15.89
C ARG A 35 5.39 -1.53 -16.99
N SER A 36 4.30 -1.32 -17.72
CA SER A 36 3.85 -2.27 -18.76
C SER A 36 4.86 -2.48 -19.88
N ASN A 37 5.76 -1.51 -20.09
CA ASN A 37 6.79 -1.55 -21.13
C ASN A 37 8.17 -2.01 -20.62
N GLU A 38 8.30 -2.36 -19.33
CA GLU A 38 9.57 -2.83 -18.74
C GLU A 38 9.63 -4.36 -18.69
N THR A 39 10.83 -4.93 -18.58
CA THR A 39 11.06 -6.37 -18.38
C THR A 39 11.84 -6.60 -17.09
N PRO A 40 11.28 -7.29 -16.08
CA PRO A 40 9.90 -7.76 -15.99
C PRO A 40 8.90 -6.61 -15.75
N PRO A 41 7.65 -6.71 -16.25
CA PRO A 41 6.62 -5.69 -16.08
C PRO A 41 6.03 -5.69 -14.66
N GLY A 42 5.27 -4.65 -14.34
CA GLY A 42 4.41 -4.61 -13.17
C GLY A 42 5.01 -4.03 -11.88
N LEU A 43 4.36 -4.38 -10.77
CA LEU A 43 4.77 -4.02 -9.41
C LEU A 43 6.10 -4.66 -9.04
N ARG A 44 6.95 -3.91 -8.34
CA ARG A 44 8.18 -4.44 -7.75
C ARG A 44 7.89 -5.09 -6.40
N SER A 45 8.76 -6.00 -5.97
CA SER A 45 8.65 -6.70 -4.68
C SER A 45 8.48 -5.76 -3.49
N TYR A 46 9.16 -4.62 -3.48
CA TYR A 46 9.04 -3.61 -2.42
C TYR A 46 7.69 -2.86 -2.43
N GLU A 47 7.01 -2.75 -3.58
CA GLU A 47 5.66 -2.17 -3.68
C GLU A 47 4.61 -3.14 -3.15
N ILE A 48 4.77 -4.44 -3.47
CA ILE A 48 3.94 -5.50 -2.92
C ILE A 48 4.14 -5.60 -1.40
N SER A 49 5.38 -5.52 -0.92
CA SER A 49 5.68 -5.50 0.51
C SER A 49 5.02 -4.30 1.20
N LEU A 50 4.99 -3.12 0.57
CA LEU A 50 4.30 -1.95 1.11
C LEU A 50 2.78 -2.15 1.18
N LEU A 51 2.15 -2.75 0.16
CA LEU A 51 0.72 -3.07 0.20
C LEU A 51 0.40 -4.00 1.38
N ARG A 52 1.19 -5.06 1.56
CA ARG A 52 1.07 -6.00 2.68
C ARG A 52 1.26 -5.31 4.05
N LEU A 53 2.15 -4.32 4.13
CA LEU A 53 2.33 -3.53 5.34
C LEU A 53 1.06 -2.73 5.68
N ILE A 54 0.46 -2.08 4.68
CA ILE A 54 -0.78 -1.31 4.87
C ILE A 54 -1.92 -2.25 5.26
N GLU A 55 -2.08 -3.38 4.58
CA GLU A 55 -3.08 -4.41 4.93
C GLU A 55 -2.92 -4.84 6.40
N LYS A 56 -1.69 -5.10 6.86
CA LYS A 56 -1.41 -5.54 8.23
C LYS A 56 -1.83 -4.55 9.33
N ILE A 57 -1.83 -3.25 9.05
CA ILE A 57 -2.20 -2.20 10.03
C ILE A 57 -3.65 -1.71 9.87
N SER A 58 -4.39 -2.29 8.93
CA SER A 58 -5.74 -1.89 8.58
C SER A 58 -6.69 -3.09 8.64
N ASP A 59 -7.97 -2.80 8.80
CA ASP A 59 -9.04 -3.79 8.75
C ASP A 59 -9.91 -3.53 7.53
N ASP A 60 -10.44 -4.58 6.91
CA ASP A 60 -11.22 -4.52 5.66
C ASP A 60 -10.53 -3.84 4.45
N CYS A 61 -9.20 -3.76 4.45
CA CYS A 61 -8.44 -3.34 3.27
C CYS A 61 -8.47 -4.42 2.20
N LYS A 62 -8.73 -4.03 0.94
CA LYS A 62 -8.74 -4.98 -0.20
C LYS A 62 -7.76 -4.55 -1.27
N VAL A 63 -6.88 -5.47 -1.64
CA VAL A 63 -5.86 -5.31 -2.68
C VAL A 63 -6.10 -6.37 -3.75
N GLU A 64 -6.40 -5.94 -4.97
CA GLU A 64 -6.56 -6.82 -6.13
C GLU A 64 -5.48 -6.45 -7.16
N ILE A 65 -4.64 -7.42 -7.53
CA ILE A 65 -3.55 -7.25 -8.50
C ILE A 65 -3.80 -8.21 -9.64
N ASN A 66 -3.65 -7.76 -10.89
CA ASN A 66 -3.76 -8.66 -12.04
C ASN A 66 -2.53 -9.58 -12.16
N GLU A 67 -2.64 -10.62 -12.99
CA GLU A 67 -1.60 -11.65 -13.15
C GLU A 67 -0.21 -11.09 -13.46
N THR A 68 -0.14 -10.04 -14.30
CA THR A 68 1.14 -9.42 -14.69
C THR A 68 1.61 -8.30 -13.75
N GLY A 69 0.84 -7.97 -12.71
CA GLY A 69 1.16 -6.89 -11.76
C GLY A 69 1.11 -5.48 -12.35
N THR A 70 0.60 -5.30 -13.57
CA THR A 70 0.51 -4.01 -14.29
C THR A 70 -0.72 -3.20 -13.90
N LYS A 71 -1.68 -3.81 -13.22
CA LYS A 71 -2.91 -3.20 -12.73
C LYS A 71 -3.17 -3.56 -11.27
N LEU A 72 -3.38 -2.53 -10.46
CA LEU A 72 -3.75 -2.62 -9.05
C LEU A 72 -5.10 -1.96 -8.83
N LYS A 73 -5.97 -2.62 -8.09
CA LYS A 73 -7.18 -2.02 -7.51
C LYS A 73 -7.06 -2.07 -6.00
N TYR A 74 -7.08 -0.89 -5.39
CA TYR A 74 -6.87 -0.69 -3.96
C TYR A 74 -8.12 -0.07 -3.35
N LYS A 75 -8.75 -0.78 -2.42
CA LYS A 75 -9.82 -0.28 -1.58
C LYS A 75 -9.27 -0.10 -0.16
N PRO A 76 -9.15 1.15 0.33
CA PRO A 76 -8.63 1.40 1.66
C PRO A 76 -9.56 0.84 2.73
N GLY A 77 -8.96 0.23 3.75
CA GLY A 77 -9.62 -0.22 4.97
C GLY A 77 -9.65 0.86 6.05
N VAL A 78 -10.03 0.45 7.26
CA VAL A 78 -9.97 1.28 8.47
C VAL A 78 -8.62 1.07 9.15
N LEU A 79 -7.89 2.14 9.45
CA LEU A 79 -6.62 2.05 10.15
C LEU A 79 -6.86 1.67 11.62
N MET A 80 -6.40 0.48 12.00
CA MET A 80 -6.57 -0.03 13.35
C MET A 80 -5.36 0.25 14.24
N GLY A 81 -4.16 0.31 13.66
CA GLY A 81 -2.91 0.28 14.41
C GLY A 81 -2.57 -1.15 14.83
N GLY A 82 -1.96 -1.34 16.00
CA GLY A 82 -1.68 -2.67 16.52
C GLY A 82 -0.40 -2.74 17.36
N ARG A 83 -0.21 -3.85 18.07
CA ARG A 83 0.98 -4.13 18.88
C ARG A 83 1.62 -5.43 18.42
N ASN A 84 2.92 -5.60 18.69
CA ASN A 84 3.69 -6.79 18.36
C ASN A 84 3.69 -7.16 16.87
N LEU A 85 3.47 -6.17 15.99
CA LEU A 85 3.52 -6.37 14.55
C LEU A 85 4.99 -6.46 14.10
N VAL A 86 5.27 -7.36 13.15
CA VAL A 86 6.58 -7.45 12.50
C VAL A 86 6.38 -7.41 10.99
N HIS A 87 7.18 -6.59 10.30
CA HIS A 87 7.17 -6.51 8.85
C HIS A 87 8.57 -6.63 8.29
N ASP A 88 8.71 -7.53 7.31
CA ASP A 88 9.93 -7.68 6.54
C ASP A 88 9.86 -6.78 5.30
N CYS A 89 10.74 -5.80 5.26
CA CYS A 89 10.89 -4.84 4.16
C CYS A 89 11.61 -5.45 2.96
N GLY A 90 12.34 -6.56 3.15
CA GLY A 90 13.30 -7.11 2.20
C GLY A 90 14.43 -6.12 1.86
N VAL A 91 15.12 -6.40 0.75
CA VAL A 91 16.32 -5.66 0.32
C VAL A 91 16.08 -4.67 -0.83
N GLY A 92 14.86 -4.61 -1.37
CA GLY A 92 14.57 -3.82 -2.58
C GLY A 92 14.57 -2.29 -2.38
N ARG A 93 14.33 -1.82 -1.15
CA ARG A 93 14.34 -0.41 -0.75
C ARG A 93 14.73 -0.29 0.72
N SER A 94 15.21 0.89 1.11
CA SER A 94 15.53 1.20 2.51
C SER A 94 14.28 1.20 3.40
N ILE A 95 14.46 1.02 4.71
CA ILE A 95 13.37 1.07 5.71
C ILE A 95 12.57 2.38 5.61
N GLY A 96 13.22 3.49 5.27
CA GLY A 96 12.59 4.79 5.06
C GLY A 96 11.46 4.76 4.02
N TYR A 97 11.55 3.87 3.03
CA TYR A 97 10.50 3.68 2.02
C TYR A 97 9.16 3.29 2.63
N PHE A 98 9.20 2.46 3.68
CA PHE A 98 8.05 1.93 4.42
C PHE A 98 7.68 2.82 5.61
N LEU A 99 8.68 3.42 6.26
CA LEU A 99 8.48 4.28 7.44
C LEU A 99 7.71 5.56 7.09
N GLU A 100 8.01 6.20 5.95
CA GLU A 100 7.35 7.44 5.52
C GLU A 100 5.81 7.35 5.53
N PRO A 101 5.15 6.42 4.81
CA PRO A 101 3.70 6.29 4.88
C PRO A 101 3.23 5.80 6.26
N LEU A 102 4.01 4.97 6.94
CA LEU A 102 3.64 4.38 8.23
C LEU A 102 3.49 5.42 9.34
N VAL A 103 4.40 6.42 9.39
CA VAL A 103 4.32 7.51 10.37
C VAL A 103 3.01 8.27 10.24
N VAL A 104 2.62 8.59 9.00
CA VAL A 104 1.38 9.35 8.75
C VAL A 104 0.13 8.51 9.03
N LEU A 105 0.11 7.24 8.60
CA LEU A 105 -1.02 6.33 8.84
C LEU A 105 -1.17 6.00 10.33
N GLY A 106 -0.06 5.84 11.05
CA GLY A 106 -0.05 5.56 12.49
C GLY A 106 -0.74 6.62 13.34
N LEU A 107 -0.73 7.89 12.91
CA LEU A 107 -1.41 9.00 13.59
C LEU A 107 -2.94 8.93 13.52
N ARG A 108 -3.49 8.23 12.52
CA ARG A 108 -4.94 8.11 12.29
C ARG A 108 -5.51 6.75 12.72
N GLY A 109 -4.68 5.88 13.28
CA GLY A 109 -5.11 4.56 13.75
C GLY A 109 -6.03 4.65 14.97
N LYS A 110 -7.04 3.76 15.04
CA LYS A 110 -7.92 3.65 16.22
C LYS A 110 -7.17 3.27 17.51
N LYS A 111 -6.04 2.57 17.40
CA LYS A 111 -5.16 2.17 18.51
C LYS A 111 -3.72 2.60 18.20
N PRO A 112 -2.87 2.78 19.22
CA PRO A 112 -1.44 3.03 19.00
C PRO A 112 -0.81 1.94 18.13
N LEU A 113 0.09 2.36 17.24
CA LEU A 113 0.85 1.47 16.37
C LEU A 113 2.24 1.21 16.96
N SER A 114 2.55 -0.06 17.21
CA SER A 114 3.86 -0.55 17.60
C SER A 114 4.25 -1.71 16.67
N ILE A 115 5.24 -1.47 15.82
CA ILE A 115 5.65 -2.39 14.76
C ILE A 115 7.17 -2.40 14.60
N ARG A 116 7.73 -3.59 14.39
CA ARG A 116 9.15 -3.79 14.08
C ARG A 116 9.33 -3.96 12.57
N LEU A 117 10.05 -3.02 11.95
CA LEU A 117 10.49 -3.13 10.56
C LEU A 117 11.85 -3.83 10.53
N LYS A 118 11.99 -4.88 9.73
CA LYS A 118 13.26 -5.59 9.49
C LYS A 118 13.68 -5.37 8.04
N ALA A 119 14.97 -5.20 7.80
CA ALA A 119 15.56 -5.24 6.46
C ALA A 119 16.60 -6.36 6.48
N CYS A 120 16.19 -7.53 6.01
CA CYS A 120 17.02 -8.73 5.96
C CYS A 120 17.02 -9.28 4.53
#